data_AF-A0A836EZX3-F1
#
_entry.id   AF-A0A836EZX3-F1
#
_cell.length_a   1.000
_cell.length_b   1.000
_cell.length_c   1.000
_cell.angle_alpha   90.00
_cell.angle_beta   90.00
_cell.angle_gamma   90.00
#
_symmetry.space_group_name_H-M   'P 1'
#
loop_
_entity.id
_entity.type
_entity.pdbx_description
1 polymer ?
#
loop_
_entity_poly.entity_id
_entity_poly.type
_entity_poly.pdbx_seq_one_letter_code
_entity_poly.pdbx_strand_id
1 'polypeptide(L)'
;ILSNYSALTRHLTPPITSATSTSEVEASNIESVQAFVNTQNEQILRLLNVVQEISPQLLGTDALKTSKGETKLRGSAIKKVKNYYQEVAWGALSSILDHVILWWSREALATHHSHGAQHLKDWLRQFIQGNEIPPTVRSALQNLCDALGYHTTITAWDQTFRLAYTSAFECRSNPSATEGTDTGQMFVELFQLLVTLSNECEVGGEWVIGAPLVELPLSEQIVVLHRMDHSVHTARLWAIQETKIIAHTWDLDVLFLLVKGDVVNCLEELSYLELADHTTALSMNIISVQVYMCTKMRAKIVSEVKANIELLQICPAKCIDTLAKICRVISLANLHMCFPQSNYWRKNNSTSPVAASLYVETYFEKVLLPVLEVIEDHETSNMILRIMCEAWLDYIYLHRIKFSEYGAQQLLTDFAYVSTWVTECSIISQNVRNHLLKNEVLRRCEGVGRLLLRHPGEAIAMRKRLGKLNVEFTCTS
;
A
#
# COMPACT_ATOMS: atom_id res chain seq x y z
N ILE A 1 37.99 -18.50 -15.58
CA ILE A 1 36.55 -18.33 -15.30
C ILE A 1 36.06 -19.45 -14.36
N LEU A 2 36.09 -20.73 -14.74
CA LEU A 2 35.75 -21.86 -13.84
C LEU A 2 36.66 -21.98 -12.59
N SER A 3 37.96 -21.69 -12.70
CA SER A 3 38.85 -21.64 -11.53
C SER A 3 38.58 -20.44 -10.61
N ASN A 4 38.04 -19.34 -11.16
CA ASN A 4 37.70 -18.13 -10.41
C ASN A 4 36.41 -18.35 -9.60
N TYR A 5 35.48 -19.15 -10.15
CA TYR A 5 34.22 -19.52 -9.51
C TYR A 5 34.44 -20.42 -8.27
N SER A 6 35.33 -21.40 -8.36
CA SER A 6 35.65 -22.34 -7.26
C SER A 6 36.23 -21.64 -6.02
N ALA A 7 37.06 -20.61 -6.21
CA ALA A 7 37.66 -19.86 -5.11
C ALA A 7 36.66 -18.96 -4.36
N LEU A 8 35.69 -18.37 -5.08
CA LEU A 8 34.66 -17.51 -4.47
C LEU A 8 33.53 -18.30 -3.81
N THR A 9 33.20 -19.49 -4.34
CA THR A 9 32.06 -20.29 -3.84
C THR A 9 32.42 -21.27 -2.72
N ARG A 10 33.69 -21.62 -2.54
CA ARG A 10 34.14 -22.52 -1.46
C ARG A 10 33.82 -22.03 -0.05
N HIS A 11 33.59 -20.73 0.10
CA HIS A 11 33.36 -20.05 1.38
C HIS A 11 31.93 -19.56 1.57
N LEU A 12 31.02 -19.83 0.61
CA LEU A 12 29.61 -19.40 0.64
C LEU A 12 28.67 -20.48 1.19
N THR A 13 29.17 -21.66 1.53
CA THR A 13 28.39 -22.69 2.22
C THR A 13 28.52 -22.46 3.73
N PRO A 14 27.42 -22.24 4.49
CA PRO A 14 27.51 -22.11 5.93
C PRO A 14 28.03 -23.43 6.53
N PRO A 15 28.88 -23.37 7.58
CA PRO A 15 29.48 -24.57 8.14
C PRO A 15 28.38 -25.43 8.78
N ILE A 16 28.12 -26.59 8.18
CA ILE A 16 27.36 -27.65 8.83
C ILE A 16 28.21 -28.11 10.01
N THR A 17 27.69 -27.89 11.20
CA THR A 17 28.31 -28.25 12.47
C THR A 17 28.58 -29.75 12.54
N SER A 18 29.84 -30.13 12.41
CA SER A 18 30.40 -31.24 13.18
C SER A 18 31.85 -30.91 13.53
N ALA A 19 32.06 -30.66 14.82
CA ALA A 19 33.31 -30.24 15.39
C ALA A 19 34.35 -31.38 15.35
N THR A 20 35.56 -31.10 14.87
CA THR A 20 36.79 -31.42 15.61
C THR A 20 38.01 -30.71 15.01
N SER A 21 38.53 -29.76 15.80
CA SER A 21 39.95 -29.39 15.95
C SER A 21 40.91 -29.56 14.76
N THR A 22 41.30 -28.43 14.17
CA THR A 22 42.71 -28.05 14.01
C THR A 22 42.77 -26.54 13.79
N SER A 23 43.68 -25.87 14.50
CA SER A 23 43.98 -24.46 14.31
C SER A 23 44.63 -24.25 12.94
N GLU A 24 43.82 -24.07 11.91
CA GLU A 24 44.29 -23.43 10.68
C GLU A 24 44.05 -21.94 10.82
N VAL A 25 45.17 -21.23 10.77
CA VAL A 25 45.29 -19.78 10.68
C VAL A 25 44.22 -19.25 9.73
N GLU A 26 43.25 -18.50 10.26
CA GLU A 26 42.38 -17.64 9.47
C GLU A 26 43.28 -16.62 8.75
N ALA A 27 43.83 -17.01 7.60
CA ALA A 27 44.39 -16.07 6.65
C ALA A 27 43.26 -15.10 6.33
N SER A 28 43.42 -13.84 6.73
CA SER A 28 42.34 -12.87 6.67
C SER A 28 41.81 -12.80 5.23
N ASN A 29 40.48 -12.78 5.05
CA ASN A 29 39.85 -12.73 3.72
C ASN A 29 40.35 -11.54 2.84
N ILE A 30 41.04 -10.57 3.45
CA ILE A 30 41.71 -9.43 2.80
C ILE A 30 43.05 -9.85 2.19
N GLU A 31 43.84 -10.66 2.90
CA GLU A 31 45.12 -11.19 2.41
C GLU A 31 44.88 -12.00 1.12
N SER A 32 43.77 -12.72 1.01
CA SER A 32 43.44 -13.48 -0.20
C SER A 32 43.07 -12.58 -1.40
N VAL A 33 42.32 -11.50 -1.19
CA VAL A 33 41.94 -10.54 -2.24
C VAL A 33 43.15 -9.72 -2.69
N GLN A 34 43.95 -9.21 -1.76
CA GLN A 34 45.16 -8.46 -2.09
C GLN A 34 46.22 -9.37 -2.73
N ALA A 35 46.40 -10.61 -2.25
CA ALA A 35 47.27 -11.60 -2.88
C ALA A 35 46.80 -11.95 -4.29
N PHE A 36 45.50 -12.03 -4.54
CA PHE A 36 44.95 -12.27 -5.87
C PHE A 36 45.27 -11.11 -6.82
N VAL A 37 45.04 -9.86 -6.39
CA VAL A 37 45.40 -8.66 -7.17
C VAL A 37 46.91 -8.62 -7.43
N ASN A 38 47.73 -8.96 -6.44
CA ASN A 38 49.19 -9.03 -6.59
C ASN A 38 49.61 -10.12 -7.60
N THR A 39 48.99 -11.29 -7.54
CA THR A 39 49.25 -12.40 -8.47
C THR A 39 48.89 -12.01 -9.91
N GLN A 40 47.75 -11.35 -10.13
CA GLN A 40 47.39 -10.82 -11.46
C GLN A 40 48.44 -9.81 -11.95
N ASN A 41 48.88 -8.90 -11.08
CA ASN A 41 49.90 -7.92 -11.40
C ASN A 41 51.25 -8.56 -11.79
N GLU A 42 51.61 -9.69 -11.17
CA GLU A 42 52.79 -10.46 -11.56
C GLU A 42 52.63 -11.12 -12.93
N GLN A 43 51.47 -11.69 -13.23
CA GLN A 43 51.21 -12.30 -14.53
C GLN A 43 51.27 -11.28 -15.67
N ILE A 44 50.69 -10.09 -15.48
CA ILE A 44 50.79 -8.98 -16.43
C ILE A 44 52.25 -8.59 -16.65
N LEU A 45 53.04 -8.52 -15.58
CA LEU A 45 54.47 -8.19 -15.69
C LEU A 45 55.24 -9.25 -16.48
N ARG A 46 54.95 -10.55 -16.26
CA ARG A 46 55.54 -11.64 -17.06
C ARG A 46 55.19 -11.51 -18.53
N LEU A 47 53.93 -11.24 -18.87
CA LEU A 47 53.49 -11.02 -20.24
C LEU A 47 54.17 -9.81 -20.89
N LEU A 48 54.29 -8.70 -20.15
CA LEU A 48 54.99 -7.51 -20.64
C LEU A 48 56.48 -7.78 -20.91
N ASN A 49 57.14 -8.55 -20.04
CA ASN A 49 58.54 -8.96 -20.27
C ASN A 49 58.67 -9.84 -21.52
N VAL A 50 57.74 -10.77 -21.76
CA VAL A 50 57.71 -11.58 -22.99
C VAL A 50 57.52 -10.71 -24.24
N VAL A 51 56.61 -9.73 -24.20
CA VAL A 51 56.41 -8.79 -25.31
C VAL A 51 57.66 -7.94 -25.55
N GLN A 52 58.33 -7.51 -24.49
CA GLN A 52 59.59 -6.77 -24.57
C GLN A 52 60.70 -7.59 -25.24
N GLU A 53 60.78 -8.90 -24.99
CA GLU A 53 61.77 -9.80 -25.59
C GLU A 53 61.46 -10.12 -27.05
N ILE A 54 60.19 -10.43 -27.37
CA ILE A 54 59.79 -10.95 -28.68
C ILE A 54 59.51 -9.81 -29.68
N SER A 55 58.85 -8.75 -29.25
CA SER A 55 58.42 -7.65 -30.13
C SER A 55 58.33 -6.32 -29.38
N PRO A 56 59.47 -5.72 -29.01
CA PRO A 56 59.52 -4.48 -28.23
C PRO A 56 58.85 -3.30 -28.95
N GLN A 57 58.73 -3.37 -30.27
CA GLN A 57 58.12 -2.33 -31.10
C GLN A 57 56.63 -2.11 -30.78
N LEU A 58 55.92 -3.16 -30.29
CA LEU A 58 54.50 -3.09 -29.91
C LEU A 58 54.24 -2.25 -28.65
N LEU A 59 55.25 -2.05 -27.80
CA LEU A 59 55.12 -1.29 -26.56
C LEU A 59 55.21 0.23 -26.79
N GLY A 60 55.69 0.65 -27.97
CA GLY A 60 55.95 2.04 -28.28
C GLY A 60 57.23 2.58 -27.61
N THR A 61 57.74 3.69 -28.14
CA THR A 61 58.99 4.31 -27.67
C THR A 61 58.89 4.87 -26.24
N ASP A 62 57.68 5.24 -25.82
CA ASP A 62 57.43 5.86 -24.51
C ASP A 62 57.38 4.85 -23.36
N ALA A 63 57.16 3.57 -23.65
CA ALA A 63 57.09 2.51 -22.66
C ALA A 63 58.46 1.90 -22.30
N LEU A 64 59.46 2.13 -23.14
CA LEU A 64 60.79 1.54 -23.03
C LEU A 64 61.82 2.58 -22.55
N LYS A 65 62.83 2.09 -21.82
CA LYS A 65 64.01 2.85 -21.41
C LYS A 65 65.24 2.02 -21.72
N THR A 66 66.12 2.56 -22.55
CA THR A 66 67.40 1.91 -22.87
C THR A 66 68.46 2.39 -21.86
N SER A 67 69.10 1.46 -21.17
CA SER A 67 70.12 1.73 -20.16
C SER A 67 71.26 0.72 -20.35
N LYS A 68 72.48 1.20 -20.67
CA LYS A 68 73.67 0.35 -20.86
C LYS A 68 73.46 -0.81 -21.85
N GLY A 69 72.77 -0.56 -22.97
CA GLY A 69 72.50 -1.57 -24.00
C GLY A 69 71.32 -2.50 -23.69
N GLU A 70 70.79 -2.48 -22.47
CA GLU A 70 69.56 -3.21 -22.12
C GLU A 70 68.34 -2.31 -22.28
N THR A 71 67.40 -2.74 -23.11
CA THR A 71 66.04 -2.18 -23.16
C THR A 71 65.29 -2.69 -21.92
N LYS A 72 64.70 -1.80 -21.12
CA LYS A 72 63.88 -2.12 -19.93
C LYS A 72 62.53 -1.41 -19.99
N LEU A 73 61.49 -2.04 -19.46
CA LEU A 73 60.18 -1.41 -19.29
C LEU A 73 60.25 -0.26 -18.28
N ARG A 74 59.59 0.86 -18.60
CA ARG A 74 59.40 1.97 -17.65
C ARG A 74 58.35 1.59 -16.61
N GLY A 75 58.62 1.92 -15.34
CA GLY A 75 57.67 1.72 -14.25
C GLY A 75 56.32 2.42 -14.47
N SER A 76 56.31 3.57 -15.14
CA SER A 76 55.08 4.28 -15.50
C SER A 76 54.22 3.52 -16.52
N ALA A 77 54.85 2.84 -17.49
CA ALA A 77 54.14 2.02 -18.48
C ALA A 77 53.59 0.74 -17.85
N ILE A 78 54.39 0.08 -17.01
CA ILE A 78 53.93 -1.08 -16.23
C ILE A 78 52.72 -0.70 -15.37
N LYS A 79 52.78 0.45 -14.67
CA LYS A 79 51.66 0.94 -13.85
C LYS A 79 50.41 1.22 -14.69
N LYS A 80 50.55 1.87 -15.85
CA LYS A 80 49.41 2.14 -16.76
C LYS A 80 48.75 0.84 -17.25
N VAL A 81 49.54 -0.13 -17.70
CA VAL A 81 49.00 -1.42 -18.18
C VAL A 81 48.34 -2.20 -17.06
N LYS A 82 48.94 -2.24 -15.86
CA LYS A 82 48.35 -2.87 -14.69
C LYS A 82 46.99 -2.24 -14.33
N ASN A 83 46.94 -0.91 -14.26
CA ASN A 83 45.69 -0.19 -13.96
C ASN A 83 44.61 -0.49 -15.02
N TYR A 84 44.96 -0.37 -16.31
CA TYR A 84 44.02 -0.65 -17.39
C TYR A 84 43.51 -2.09 -17.37
N TYR A 85 44.39 -3.06 -17.17
CA TYR A 85 43.98 -4.46 -17.06
C TYR A 85 43.06 -4.68 -15.86
N GLN A 86 43.39 -4.10 -14.70
CA GLN A 86 42.54 -4.21 -13.51
C GLN A 86 41.16 -3.62 -13.75
N GLU A 87 41.07 -2.44 -14.35
CA GLU A 87 39.78 -1.82 -14.71
C GLU A 87 38.95 -2.72 -15.63
N VAL A 88 39.55 -3.26 -16.69
CA VAL A 88 38.85 -4.14 -17.64
C VAL A 88 38.44 -5.47 -16.98
N ALA A 89 39.36 -6.11 -16.25
CA ALA A 89 39.12 -7.43 -15.66
C ALA A 89 38.08 -7.38 -14.54
N TRP A 90 38.19 -6.41 -13.63
CA TRP A 90 37.24 -6.24 -12.54
C TRP A 90 35.93 -5.63 -12.99
N GLY A 91 35.93 -4.77 -14.02
CA GLY A 91 34.71 -4.33 -14.67
C GLY A 91 33.92 -5.49 -15.29
N ALA A 92 34.60 -6.36 -16.05
CA ALA A 92 33.99 -7.56 -16.62
C ALA A 92 33.55 -8.58 -15.56
N LEU A 93 34.29 -8.71 -14.45
CA LEU A 93 33.86 -9.56 -13.33
C LEU A 93 32.62 -8.97 -12.66
N SER A 94 32.62 -7.66 -12.39
CA SER A 94 31.49 -6.96 -11.78
C SER A 94 30.20 -7.13 -12.57
N SER A 95 30.25 -7.24 -13.90
CA SER A 95 29.05 -7.39 -14.74
C SER A 95 28.47 -8.80 -14.77
N ILE A 96 29.14 -9.80 -14.19
CA ILE A 96 28.68 -11.19 -14.15
C ILE A 96 28.55 -11.74 -12.73
N LEU A 97 29.12 -11.06 -11.74
CA LEU A 97 29.33 -11.62 -10.40
C LEU A 97 27.99 -11.89 -9.68
N ASP A 98 27.03 -10.97 -9.81
CA ASP A 98 25.67 -11.15 -9.34
C ASP A 98 25.01 -12.37 -9.99
N HIS A 99 25.12 -12.51 -11.31
CA HIS A 99 24.53 -13.62 -12.04
C HIS A 99 25.10 -14.97 -11.61
N VAL A 100 26.41 -14.99 -11.41
CA VAL A 100 27.15 -16.17 -10.96
C VAL A 100 26.70 -16.59 -9.55
N ILE A 101 26.67 -15.63 -8.61
CA ILE A 101 26.35 -15.89 -7.20
C ILE A 101 24.88 -16.27 -7.02
N LEU A 102 23.99 -15.58 -7.74
CA LEU A 102 22.56 -15.80 -7.61
C LEU A 102 22.08 -17.07 -8.31
N TRP A 103 22.66 -17.42 -9.48
CA TRP A 103 22.04 -18.42 -10.38
C TRP A 103 22.91 -19.60 -10.79
N TRP A 104 24.25 -19.54 -10.72
CA TRP A 104 25.10 -20.58 -11.31
C TRP A 104 25.42 -21.76 -10.38
N SER A 105 25.04 -21.69 -9.10
CA SER A 105 25.18 -22.82 -8.18
C SER A 105 24.08 -23.86 -8.40
N ARG A 106 24.41 -25.13 -8.10
CA ARG A 106 23.44 -26.24 -8.13
C ARG A 106 22.28 -25.99 -7.14
N GLU A 107 22.57 -25.26 -6.07
CA GLU A 107 21.64 -24.68 -5.11
C GLU A 107 21.72 -23.16 -5.27
N ALA A 108 21.04 -22.64 -6.31
CA ALA A 108 21.06 -21.23 -6.67
C ALA A 108 20.58 -20.37 -5.50
N LEU A 109 21.39 -19.39 -5.06
CA LEU A 109 21.05 -18.53 -3.92
C LEU A 109 19.70 -17.84 -4.14
N ALA A 110 19.38 -17.50 -5.39
CA ALA A 110 18.12 -16.88 -5.78
C ALA A 110 16.88 -17.79 -5.67
N THR A 111 17.06 -19.10 -5.54
CA THR A 111 15.95 -20.06 -5.37
C THR A 111 15.63 -20.36 -3.91
N HIS A 112 16.49 -19.94 -2.99
CA HIS A 112 16.24 -20.02 -1.56
C HIS A 112 15.51 -18.76 -1.09
N HIS A 113 14.78 -18.85 0.03
CA HIS A 113 14.14 -17.68 0.66
C HIS A 113 15.15 -16.53 0.83
N SER A 114 14.66 -15.30 0.76
CA SER A 114 15.43 -14.04 0.70
C SER A 114 16.54 -13.89 1.76
N HIS A 115 16.45 -14.64 2.87
CA HIS A 115 17.45 -14.71 3.94
C HIS A 115 18.88 -15.00 3.47
N GLY A 116 19.09 -15.90 2.50
CA GLY A 116 20.44 -16.27 2.05
C GLY A 116 21.15 -15.10 1.35
N ALA A 117 20.45 -14.44 0.44
CA ALA A 117 20.94 -13.26 -0.26
C ALA A 117 21.12 -12.07 0.70
N GLN A 118 20.20 -11.88 1.64
CA GLN A 118 20.28 -10.84 2.66
C GLN A 118 21.48 -11.04 3.59
N HIS A 119 21.73 -12.26 4.08
CA HIS A 119 22.90 -12.55 4.90
C HIS A 119 24.21 -12.26 4.16
N LEU A 120 24.29 -12.65 2.89
CA LEU A 120 25.47 -12.37 2.07
C LEU A 120 25.65 -10.87 1.82
N LYS A 121 24.58 -10.14 1.55
CA LYS A 121 24.58 -8.68 1.43
C LYS A 121 25.11 -8.02 2.70
N ASP A 122 24.59 -8.39 3.86
CA ASP A 122 24.98 -7.77 5.14
C ASP A 122 26.44 -8.06 5.49
N TRP A 123 26.88 -9.30 5.30
CA TRP A 123 28.29 -9.66 5.46
C TRP A 123 29.19 -8.87 4.50
N LEU A 124 28.79 -8.76 3.22
CA LEU A 124 29.57 -8.07 2.21
C LEU A 124 29.65 -6.56 2.51
N ARG A 125 28.55 -5.95 2.97
CA ARG A 125 28.51 -4.55 3.40
C ARG A 125 29.47 -4.30 4.56
N GLN A 126 29.44 -5.15 5.59
CA GLN A 126 30.36 -5.07 6.73
C GLN A 126 31.82 -5.27 6.28
N PHE A 127 32.07 -6.22 5.38
CA PHE A 127 33.40 -6.48 4.82
C PHE A 127 33.95 -5.27 4.05
N ILE A 128 33.12 -4.61 3.23
CA ILE A 128 33.55 -3.43 2.45
C ILE A 128 33.84 -2.23 3.37
N GLN A 129 33.06 -2.05 4.44
CA GLN A 129 33.22 -0.95 5.38
C GLN A 129 34.41 -1.14 6.33
N GLY A 130 34.66 -2.37 6.77
CA GLY A 130 35.69 -2.67 7.76
C GLY A 130 37.11 -2.83 7.23
N ASN A 131 37.31 -2.88 5.90
CA ASN A 131 38.59 -3.30 5.32
C ASN A 131 39.12 -2.34 4.24
N GLU A 132 40.45 -2.24 4.13
CA GLU A 132 41.15 -1.50 3.08
C GLU A 132 41.20 -2.32 1.78
N ILE A 133 40.18 -2.18 0.94
CA ILE A 133 40.05 -2.88 -0.34
C ILE A 133 40.53 -1.97 -1.49
N PRO A 134 41.32 -2.47 -2.46
CA PRO A 134 41.70 -1.71 -3.65
C PRO A 134 40.47 -1.11 -4.38
N PRO A 135 40.53 0.13 -4.88
CA PRO A 135 39.36 0.84 -5.43
C PRO A 135 38.59 0.07 -6.51
N THR A 136 39.30 -0.58 -7.43
CA THR A 136 38.69 -1.34 -8.53
C THR A 136 37.95 -2.58 -8.03
N VAL A 137 38.47 -3.23 -6.99
CA VAL A 137 37.82 -4.38 -6.34
C VAL A 137 36.65 -3.92 -5.49
N ARG A 138 36.82 -2.81 -4.76
CA ARG A 138 35.76 -2.19 -3.94
C ARG A 138 34.53 -1.90 -4.78
N SER A 139 34.68 -1.32 -5.97
CA SER A 139 33.56 -1.05 -6.87
C SER A 139 32.84 -2.33 -7.31
N ALA A 140 33.58 -3.38 -7.68
CA ALA A 140 32.97 -4.65 -8.07
C ALA A 140 32.20 -5.32 -6.92
N LEU A 141 32.73 -5.26 -5.70
CA LEU A 141 32.06 -5.80 -4.51
C LEU A 141 30.85 -4.95 -4.09
N GLN A 142 30.92 -3.62 -4.24
CA GLN A 142 29.78 -2.74 -3.98
C GLN A 142 28.64 -3.05 -4.95
N ASN A 143 28.93 -3.16 -6.24
CA ASN A 143 27.92 -3.54 -7.24
C ASN A 143 27.27 -4.89 -6.94
N LEU A 144 28.03 -5.88 -6.44
CA LEU A 144 27.47 -7.16 -5.99
C LEU A 144 26.56 -6.96 -4.77
N CYS A 145 26.99 -6.17 -3.78
CA CYS A 145 26.18 -5.86 -2.60
C CYS A 145 24.85 -5.22 -2.99
N ASP A 146 24.88 -4.28 -3.93
CA ASP A 146 23.71 -3.58 -4.44
C ASP A 146 22.78 -4.56 -5.19
N ALA A 147 23.34 -5.43 -6.05
CA ALA A 147 22.57 -6.46 -6.76
C ALA A 147 21.93 -7.50 -5.82
N LEU A 148 22.61 -7.92 -4.75
CA LEU A 148 22.05 -8.79 -3.72
C LEU A 148 20.92 -8.09 -2.94
N GLY A 149 21.09 -6.81 -2.64
CA GLY A 149 20.05 -5.97 -2.06
C GLY A 149 18.82 -5.90 -2.97
N TYR A 150 19.02 -5.63 -4.26
CA TYR A 150 17.98 -5.61 -5.27
C TYR A 150 17.21 -6.93 -5.33
N HIS A 151 17.93 -8.06 -5.38
CA HIS A 151 17.32 -9.39 -5.41
C HIS A 151 16.49 -9.67 -4.14
N THR A 152 17.02 -9.34 -2.97
CA THR A 152 16.31 -9.53 -1.69
C THR A 152 15.02 -8.71 -1.65
N THR A 153 15.10 -7.45 -2.06
CA THR A 153 13.95 -6.55 -2.15
C THR A 153 12.87 -7.10 -3.07
N ILE A 154 13.25 -7.55 -4.27
CA ILE A 154 12.30 -8.09 -5.25
C ILE A 154 11.62 -9.36 -4.73
N THR A 155 12.40 -10.29 -4.19
CA THR A 155 11.86 -11.58 -3.73
C THR A 155 10.97 -11.42 -2.51
N ALA A 156 11.33 -10.54 -1.56
CA ALA A 156 10.49 -10.21 -0.42
C ALA A 156 9.16 -9.57 -0.84
N TRP A 157 9.19 -8.65 -1.82
CA TRP A 157 7.97 -8.10 -2.40
C TRP A 157 7.15 -9.16 -3.14
N ASP A 158 7.76 -9.94 -4.05
CA ASP A 158 7.05 -10.97 -4.83
C ASP A 158 6.32 -11.95 -3.91
N GLN A 159 6.97 -12.38 -2.81
CA GLN A 159 6.38 -13.27 -1.82
C GLN A 159 5.18 -12.64 -1.12
N THR A 160 5.36 -11.44 -0.56
CA THR A 160 4.32 -10.77 0.25
C THR A 160 3.17 -10.29 -0.63
N PHE A 161 3.47 -9.72 -1.81
CA PHE A 161 2.47 -9.33 -2.79
C PHE A 161 1.68 -10.53 -3.29
N ARG A 162 2.31 -11.69 -3.54
CA ARG A 162 1.58 -12.90 -3.95
C ARG A 162 0.60 -13.36 -2.88
N LEU A 163 0.98 -13.31 -1.60
CA LEU A 163 0.09 -13.65 -0.50
C LEU A 163 -1.13 -12.70 -0.47
N ALA A 164 -0.89 -11.40 -0.44
CA ALA A 164 -1.95 -10.38 -0.46
C ALA A 164 -2.84 -10.52 -1.70
N TYR A 165 -2.26 -10.68 -2.89
CA TYR A 165 -2.98 -10.82 -4.15
C TYR A 165 -3.83 -12.08 -4.22
N THR A 166 -3.32 -13.22 -3.75
CA THR A 166 -4.08 -14.48 -3.77
C THR A 166 -5.25 -14.40 -2.79
N SER A 167 -5.01 -13.87 -1.58
CA SER A 167 -6.06 -13.65 -0.57
C SER A 167 -7.14 -12.70 -1.09
N ALA A 168 -6.74 -11.59 -1.72
CA ALA A 168 -7.64 -10.63 -2.36
C ALA A 168 -8.47 -11.25 -3.50
N PHE A 169 -7.90 -12.21 -4.24
CA PHE A 169 -8.61 -12.87 -5.33
C PHE A 169 -9.68 -13.85 -4.82
N GLU A 170 -9.43 -14.51 -3.69
CA GLU A 170 -10.40 -15.44 -3.09
C GLU A 170 -11.68 -14.74 -2.61
N CYS A 171 -11.63 -13.43 -2.36
CA CYS A 171 -12.75 -12.60 -1.90
C CYS A 171 -13.44 -13.16 -0.65
N ARG A 172 -12.63 -13.57 0.33
CA ARG A 172 -13.06 -14.16 1.60
C ARG A 172 -12.38 -13.48 2.77
N SER A 173 -12.42 -12.15 2.79
CA SER A 173 -11.81 -11.38 3.87
C SER A 173 -12.49 -11.73 5.19
N ASN A 174 -11.76 -12.35 6.11
CA ASN A 174 -12.28 -12.70 7.44
C ASN A 174 -11.71 -11.76 8.50
N PRO A 175 -12.45 -11.49 9.60
CA PRO A 175 -11.88 -10.80 10.74
C PRO A 175 -10.61 -11.49 11.23
N SER A 176 -9.52 -10.74 11.35
CA SER A 176 -8.29 -11.23 11.94
C SER A 176 -8.27 -10.96 13.46
N ALA A 177 -7.22 -11.41 14.15
CA ALA A 177 -7.04 -11.10 15.57
C ALA A 177 -6.61 -9.64 15.83
N THR A 178 -6.24 -8.89 14.78
CA THR A 178 -5.86 -7.47 14.81
C THR A 178 -7.01 -6.59 14.29
N GLU A 179 -6.82 -5.27 14.31
CA GLU A 179 -7.79 -4.28 13.80
C GLU A 179 -7.88 -4.30 12.26
N GLY A 180 -8.34 -5.41 11.67
CA GLY A 180 -8.45 -5.58 10.22
C GLY A 180 -8.81 -7.00 9.78
N THR A 181 -8.96 -7.20 8.48
CA THR A 181 -9.14 -8.52 7.87
C THR A 181 -7.79 -9.22 7.66
N ASP A 182 -7.83 -10.55 7.50
CA ASP A 182 -6.66 -11.35 7.10
C ASP A 182 -5.97 -10.82 5.83
N THR A 183 -6.75 -10.46 4.82
CA THR A 183 -6.28 -9.91 3.55
C THR A 183 -5.72 -8.50 3.71
N GLY A 184 -6.40 -7.66 4.49
CA GLY A 184 -5.94 -6.31 4.81
C GLY A 184 -4.59 -6.31 5.52
N GLN A 185 -4.40 -7.22 6.47
CA GLN A 185 -3.13 -7.37 7.19
C GLN A 185 -1.97 -7.71 6.25
N MET A 186 -2.19 -8.54 5.22
CA MET A 186 -1.16 -8.83 4.21
C MET A 186 -0.79 -7.60 3.37
N PHE A 187 -1.75 -6.71 3.07
CA PHE A 187 -1.45 -5.43 2.41
C PHE A 187 -0.70 -4.47 3.34
N VAL A 188 -1.04 -4.43 4.62
CA VAL A 188 -0.32 -3.64 5.63
C VAL A 188 1.15 -4.08 5.72
N GLU A 189 1.41 -5.39 5.84
CA GLU A 189 2.78 -5.95 5.86
C GLU A 189 3.54 -5.64 4.57
N LEU A 190 2.86 -5.70 3.43
CA LEU A 190 3.43 -5.33 2.14
C LEU A 190 3.83 -3.84 2.08
N PHE A 191 2.98 -2.94 2.58
CA PHE A 191 3.28 -1.52 2.61
C PHE A 191 4.37 -1.18 3.61
N GLN A 192 4.39 -1.80 4.79
CA GLN A 192 5.50 -1.69 5.75
C GLN A 192 6.85 -2.02 5.09
N LEU A 193 6.93 -3.14 4.38
CA LEU A 193 8.12 -3.56 3.64
C LEU A 193 8.52 -2.50 2.61
N LEU A 194 7.58 -2.07 1.75
CA LEU A 194 7.87 -1.15 0.65
C LEU A 194 8.24 0.25 1.13
N VAL A 195 7.61 0.74 2.21
CA VAL A 195 7.93 2.03 2.82
C VAL A 195 9.32 1.98 3.43
N THR A 196 9.64 0.93 4.19
CA THR A 196 10.99 0.73 4.75
C THR A 196 12.05 0.76 3.66
N LEU A 197 11.85 -0.03 2.60
CA LEU A 197 12.80 -0.10 1.48
C LEU A 197 12.92 1.22 0.70
N SER A 198 11.81 1.94 0.53
CA SER A 198 11.83 3.25 -0.13
C SER A 198 12.58 4.27 0.71
N ASN A 199 12.35 4.30 2.02
CA ASN A 199 13.00 5.24 2.94
C ASN A 199 14.49 4.91 3.12
N GLU A 200 14.90 3.64 3.06
CA GLU A 200 16.33 3.27 3.03
C GLU A 200 17.07 3.87 1.82
N CYS A 201 16.37 4.12 0.71
CA CYS A 201 16.93 4.80 -0.45
C CYS A 201 17.07 6.33 -0.24
N GLU A 202 16.42 6.88 0.79
CA GLU A 202 16.50 8.28 1.20
C GLU A 202 17.50 8.50 2.37
N VAL A 203 17.67 7.50 3.27
CA VAL A 203 18.34 7.65 4.59
C VAL A 203 19.75 7.03 4.66
N GLY A 204 20.48 6.98 3.55
CA GLY A 204 21.84 6.40 3.50
C GLY A 204 22.97 7.22 4.14
N GLY A 205 23.02 7.37 5.47
CA GLY A 205 24.16 7.96 6.22
C GLY A 205 24.06 9.46 6.52
N GLU A 206 25.08 10.07 7.14
CA GLU A 206 25.15 11.47 7.68
C GLU A 206 24.76 12.64 6.72
N TRP A 207 24.24 12.36 5.53
CA TRP A 207 23.94 13.33 4.47
C TRP A 207 22.47 13.25 4.04
N VAL A 208 21.58 13.72 4.90
CA VAL A 208 20.12 13.55 4.77
C VAL A 208 19.44 14.55 3.81
N ILE A 209 20.06 15.69 3.48
CA ILE A 209 19.54 16.63 2.47
C ILE A 209 20.77 17.29 1.82
N GLY A 210 20.99 17.03 0.53
CA GLY A 210 22.12 17.63 -0.22
C GLY A 210 23.21 16.66 -0.66
N ALA A 211 23.05 15.34 -0.47
CA ALA A 211 23.93 14.35 -1.09
C ALA A 211 23.90 14.51 -2.63
N PRO A 212 25.06 14.41 -3.32
CA PRO A 212 25.11 14.43 -4.77
C PRO A 212 24.21 13.34 -5.37
N LEU A 213 23.45 13.66 -6.43
CA LEU A 213 22.54 12.71 -7.08
C LEU A 213 23.22 11.41 -7.56
N VAL A 214 24.53 11.45 -7.77
CA VAL A 214 25.34 10.29 -8.19
C VAL A 214 25.56 9.27 -7.06
N GLU A 215 25.35 9.67 -5.80
CA GLU A 215 25.53 8.83 -4.62
C GLU A 215 24.20 8.22 -4.13
N LEU A 216 23.06 8.66 -4.69
CA LEU A 216 21.75 8.13 -4.35
C LEU A 216 21.46 6.82 -5.11
N PRO A 217 20.84 5.81 -4.46
CA PRO A 217 20.45 4.53 -5.07
C PRO A 217 19.17 4.69 -5.92
N LEU A 218 19.21 5.58 -6.92
CA LEU A 218 18.04 5.96 -7.72
C LEU A 218 17.46 4.78 -8.50
N SER A 219 18.31 3.89 -9.00
CA SER A 219 17.90 2.69 -9.76
C SER A 219 17.09 1.73 -8.92
N GLU A 220 17.54 1.46 -7.70
CA GLU A 220 16.94 0.58 -6.72
C GLU A 220 15.59 1.16 -6.30
N GLN A 221 15.57 2.46 -6.00
CA GLN A 221 14.36 3.13 -5.57
C GLN A 221 13.27 3.16 -6.64
N ILE A 222 13.62 3.39 -7.91
CA ILE A 222 12.67 3.30 -9.05
C ILE A 222 11.91 1.98 -9.03
N VAL A 223 12.60 0.88 -8.72
CA VAL A 223 12.02 -0.47 -8.71
C VAL A 223 11.11 -0.71 -7.51
N VAL A 224 11.47 -0.15 -6.34
CA VAL A 224 10.60 -0.14 -5.14
C VAL A 224 9.35 0.70 -5.40
N LEU A 225 9.50 1.89 -5.97
CA LEU A 225 8.38 2.80 -6.24
C LEU A 225 7.40 2.23 -7.27
N HIS A 226 7.88 1.54 -8.31
CA HIS A 226 7.00 0.83 -9.24
C HIS A 226 6.18 -0.26 -8.56
N ARG A 227 6.79 -0.99 -7.62
CA ARG A 227 6.10 -2.01 -6.82
C ARG A 227 5.10 -1.38 -5.86
N MET A 228 5.44 -0.26 -5.26
CA MET A 228 4.52 0.55 -4.46
C MET A 228 3.31 0.96 -5.28
N ASP A 229 3.51 1.52 -6.47
CA ASP A 229 2.43 1.94 -7.37
C ASP A 229 1.45 0.80 -7.65
N HIS A 230 1.98 -0.36 -8.07
CA HIS A 230 1.17 -1.55 -8.32
C HIS A 230 0.46 -2.08 -7.06
N SER A 231 1.14 -2.06 -5.91
CA SER A 231 0.59 -2.55 -4.64
C SER A 231 -0.58 -1.68 -4.17
N VAL A 232 -0.42 -0.35 -4.20
CA VAL A 232 -1.48 0.61 -3.85
C VAL A 232 -2.65 0.49 -4.82
N HIS A 233 -2.36 0.38 -6.12
CA HIS A 233 -3.39 0.19 -7.14
C HIS A 233 -4.22 -1.08 -6.89
N THR A 234 -3.55 -2.20 -6.63
CA THR A 234 -4.21 -3.49 -6.37
C THR A 234 -5.00 -3.47 -5.06
N ALA A 235 -4.45 -2.96 -3.96
CA ALA A 235 -5.15 -2.84 -2.68
C ALA A 235 -6.45 -2.04 -2.83
N ARG A 236 -6.39 -0.91 -3.56
CA ARG A 236 -7.57 -0.09 -3.85
C ARG A 236 -8.64 -0.86 -4.64
N LEU A 237 -8.24 -1.59 -5.68
CA LEU A 237 -9.20 -2.35 -6.49
C LEU A 237 -9.82 -3.50 -5.70
N TRP A 238 -9.03 -4.19 -4.89
CA TRP A 238 -9.51 -5.20 -3.96
C TRP A 238 -10.55 -4.63 -3.00
N ALA A 239 -10.23 -3.55 -2.27
CA ALA A 239 -11.14 -2.96 -1.29
C ALA A 239 -12.52 -2.58 -1.89
N ILE A 240 -12.53 -2.00 -3.10
CA ILE A 240 -13.77 -1.65 -3.81
C ILE A 240 -14.57 -2.90 -4.19
N GLN A 241 -13.90 -3.91 -4.74
CA GLN A 241 -14.55 -5.14 -5.19
C GLN A 241 -15.08 -5.95 -4.00
N GLU A 242 -14.29 -6.07 -2.93
CA GLU A 242 -14.64 -6.80 -1.73
C GLU A 242 -15.81 -6.14 -1.01
N THR A 243 -15.79 -4.80 -0.88
CA THR A 243 -16.94 -4.05 -0.35
C THR A 243 -18.22 -4.39 -1.08
N LYS A 244 -18.18 -4.46 -2.41
CA LYS A 244 -19.37 -4.79 -3.20
C LYS A 244 -19.89 -6.20 -2.87
N ILE A 245 -19.01 -7.18 -2.72
CA ILE A 245 -19.36 -8.56 -2.40
C ILE A 245 -19.97 -8.63 -0.99
N ILE A 246 -19.28 -8.09 0.01
CA ILE A 246 -19.70 -8.11 1.42
C ILE A 246 -21.01 -7.34 1.61
N ALA A 247 -21.16 -6.17 0.97
CA ALA A 247 -22.40 -5.40 1.05
C ALA A 247 -23.61 -6.18 0.51
N HIS A 248 -23.44 -7.06 -0.49
CA HIS A 248 -24.51 -7.90 -1.01
C HIS A 248 -24.97 -8.99 -0.03
N THR A 249 -24.08 -9.48 0.84
CA THR A 249 -24.42 -10.41 1.92
C THR A 249 -24.88 -9.71 3.20
N TRP A 250 -24.77 -8.38 3.24
CA TRP A 250 -25.09 -7.54 4.40
C TRP A 250 -24.30 -7.89 5.66
N ASP A 251 -23.07 -8.37 5.48
CA ASP A 251 -22.12 -8.64 6.55
C ASP A 251 -21.38 -7.34 6.92
N LEU A 252 -22.05 -6.52 7.73
CA LEU A 252 -21.60 -5.16 7.99
C LEU A 252 -20.40 -5.08 8.92
N ASP A 253 -20.21 -6.07 9.80
CA ASP A 253 -19.03 -6.19 10.65
C ASP A 253 -17.76 -6.20 9.80
N VAL A 254 -17.69 -7.13 8.84
CA VAL A 254 -16.53 -7.26 7.95
C VAL A 254 -16.41 -6.05 7.01
N LEU A 255 -17.54 -5.49 6.56
CA LEU A 255 -17.52 -4.31 5.69
C LEU A 255 -16.86 -3.11 6.36
N PHE A 256 -17.22 -2.80 7.61
CA PHE A 256 -16.63 -1.68 8.32
C PHE A 256 -15.22 -1.98 8.81
N LEU A 257 -14.88 -3.24 9.09
CA LEU A 257 -13.50 -3.66 9.34
C LEU A 257 -12.61 -3.38 8.12
N LEU A 258 -13.10 -3.66 6.91
CA LEU A 258 -12.38 -3.34 5.67
C LEU A 258 -12.26 -1.83 5.43
N VAL A 259 -13.37 -1.09 5.57
CA VAL A 259 -13.43 0.34 5.20
C VAL A 259 -12.76 1.25 6.24
N LYS A 260 -12.91 0.93 7.53
CA LYS A 260 -12.42 1.75 8.65
C LYS A 260 -11.18 1.16 9.33
N GLY A 261 -10.90 -0.13 9.13
CA GLY A 261 -9.65 -0.79 9.55
C GLY A 261 -8.68 -0.88 8.39
N ASP A 262 -8.85 -1.86 7.49
CA ASP A 262 -7.83 -2.22 6.48
C ASP A 262 -7.36 -1.05 5.62
N VAL A 263 -8.29 -0.28 5.04
CA VAL A 263 -7.94 0.86 4.19
C VAL A 263 -7.24 1.96 5.00
N VAL A 264 -7.65 2.17 6.25
CA VAL A 264 -7.04 3.17 7.14
C VAL A 264 -5.63 2.74 7.54
N ASN A 265 -5.45 1.49 7.95
CA ASN A 265 -4.14 0.93 8.30
C ASN A 265 -3.17 0.98 7.12
N CYS A 266 -3.63 0.66 5.91
CA CYS A 266 -2.83 0.80 4.70
C CYS A 266 -2.39 2.26 4.46
N LEU A 267 -3.30 3.22 4.66
CA LEU A 267 -2.99 4.64 4.53
C LEU A 267 -2.06 5.16 5.63
N GLU A 268 -2.18 4.62 6.84
CA GLU A 268 -1.27 4.92 7.94
C GLU A 268 0.16 4.47 7.59
N GLU A 269 0.34 3.24 7.10
CA GLU A 269 1.66 2.78 6.67
C GLU A 269 2.25 3.64 5.57
N LEU A 270 1.45 3.97 4.55
CA LEU A 270 1.85 4.82 3.45
C LEU A 270 2.15 6.27 3.89
N SER A 271 1.68 6.71 5.06
CA SER A 271 1.96 8.04 5.60
C SER A 271 3.41 8.22 6.06
N TYR A 272 4.10 7.11 6.37
CA TYR A 272 5.52 7.12 6.72
C TYR A 272 6.45 7.19 5.49
N LEU A 273 5.91 7.23 4.27
CA LEU A 273 6.69 7.27 3.04
C LEU A 273 7.40 8.62 2.86
N GLU A 274 8.74 8.58 2.84
CA GLU A 274 9.60 9.74 2.63
C GLU A 274 9.94 9.87 1.14
N LEU A 275 9.60 11.00 0.51
CA LEU A 275 9.83 11.22 -0.93
C LEU A 275 10.41 12.62 -1.19
N ALA A 276 11.75 12.75 -1.15
CA ALA A 276 12.40 14.01 -1.46
C ALA A 276 12.27 14.40 -2.95
N ASP A 277 12.18 15.69 -3.23
CA ASP A 277 12.23 16.22 -4.60
C ASP A 277 13.68 16.51 -5.03
N HIS A 278 14.21 15.63 -5.88
CA HIS A 278 15.56 15.74 -6.43
C HIS A 278 15.61 16.49 -7.77
N THR A 279 14.47 16.92 -8.32
CA THR A 279 14.43 17.52 -9.67
C THR A 279 15.12 18.88 -9.73
N THR A 280 15.16 19.61 -8.62
CA THR A 280 15.83 20.90 -8.49
C THR A 280 17.35 20.79 -8.65
N ALA A 281 17.95 19.70 -8.16
CA ALA A 281 19.39 19.40 -8.24
C ALA A 281 19.86 19.12 -9.68
N LEU A 282 18.95 18.82 -10.62
CA LEU A 282 19.27 18.63 -12.04
C LEU A 282 19.73 19.90 -12.74
N SER A 283 19.38 21.07 -12.21
CA SER A 283 19.72 22.36 -12.82
C SER A 283 21.11 22.89 -12.44
N MET A 284 21.78 22.25 -11.46
CA MET A 284 22.96 22.82 -10.80
C MET A 284 24.28 22.13 -11.17
N ASN A 285 24.28 20.97 -11.84
CA ASN A 285 25.49 20.18 -12.05
C ASN A 285 25.58 19.55 -13.46
N ILE A 286 26.82 19.32 -13.92
CA ILE A 286 27.11 18.44 -15.07
C ILE A 286 26.88 17.00 -14.58
N ILE A 287 25.73 16.43 -14.94
CA ILE A 287 25.27 15.12 -14.47
C ILE A 287 25.36 14.11 -15.62
N SER A 288 25.72 12.86 -15.31
CA SER A 288 25.71 11.79 -16.32
C SER A 288 24.30 11.58 -16.89
N VAL A 289 24.20 11.16 -18.15
CA VAL A 289 22.89 10.90 -18.80
C VAL A 289 22.08 9.89 -17.99
N GLN A 290 22.73 8.88 -17.41
CA GLN A 290 22.09 7.87 -16.58
C GLN A 290 21.44 8.48 -15.33
N VAL A 291 22.18 9.28 -14.55
CA VAL A 291 21.65 9.90 -13.32
C VAL A 291 20.52 10.88 -13.66
N TYR A 292 20.64 11.63 -14.75
CA TYR A 292 19.56 12.51 -15.24
C TYR A 292 18.29 11.72 -15.54
N MET A 293 18.40 10.63 -16.31
CA MET A 293 17.26 9.79 -16.68
C MET A 293 16.64 9.10 -15.46
N CYS A 294 17.44 8.52 -14.56
CA CYS A 294 16.96 7.91 -13.32
C CYS A 294 16.22 8.93 -12.44
N THR A 295 16.76 10.14 -12.26
CA THR A 295 16.10 11.19 -11.47
C THR A 295 14.75 11.58 -12.07
N LYS A 296 14.67 11.76 -13.40
CA LYS A 296 13.41 12.08 -14.08
C LYS A 296 12.40 10.94 -14.01
N MET A 297 12.85 9.70 -14.16
CA MET A 297 12.00 8.51 -14.06
C MET A 297 11.46 8.34 -12.64
N ARG A 298 12.31 8.47 -11.62
CA ARG A 298 11.90 8.51 -10.21
C ARG A 298 10.83 9.56 -9.97
N ALA A 299 11.04 10.80 -10.40
CA ALA A 299 10.07 11.89 -10.21
C ALA A 299 8.70 11.58 -10.83
N LYS A 300 8.69 10.94 -12.01
CA LYS A 300 7.45 10.50 -12.65
C LYS A 300 6.73 9.44 -11.82
N ILE A 301 7.44 8.39 -11.37
CA ILE A 301 6.83 7.30 -10.60
C ILE A 301 6.35 7.79 -9.24
N VAL A 302 7.10 8.70 -8.59
CA VAL A 302 6.66 9.38 -7.37
C VAL A 302 5.30 10.07 -7.57
N SER A 303 5.09 10.72 -8.72
CA SER A 303 3.78 11.31 -9.05
C SER A 303 2.69 10.25 -9.23
N GLU A 304 3.00 9.11 -9.85
CA GLU A 304 2.04 8.01 -10.06
C GLU A 304 1.63 7.37 -8.73
N VAL A 305 2.61 7.09 -7.86
CA VAL A 305 2.40 6.59 -6.49
C VAL A 305 1.52 7.55 -5.69
N LYS A 306 1.84 8.85 -5.67
CA LYS A 306 1.03 9.86 -4.97
C LYS A 306 -0.41 9.90 -5.48
N ALA A 307 -0.61 9.88 -6.80
CA ALA A 307 -1.95 9.86 -7.38
C ALA A 307 -2.73 8.59 -6.99
N ASN A 308 -2.07 7.43 -6.92
CA ASN A 308 -2.71 6.20 -6.47
C ASN A 308 -3.03 6.21 -4.97
N ILE A 309 -2.18 6.80 -4.12
CA ILE A 309 -2.45 7.01 -2.69
C ILE A 309 -3.66 7.93 -2.50
N GLU A 310 -3.74 9.05 -3.22
CA GLU A 310 -4.92 9.94 -3.21
C GLU A 310 -6.20 9.19 -3.58
N LEU A 311 -6.13 8.31 -4.57
CA LEU A 311 -7.27 7.49 -4.97
C LEU A 311 -7.63 6.42 -3.94
N LEU A 312 -6.66 5.93 -3.15
CA LEU A 312 -6.90 5.07 -1.98
C LEU A 312 -7.53 5.85 -0.82
N GLN A 313 -7.13 7.10 -0.58
CA GLN A 313 -7.76 7.98 0.44
C GLN A 313 -9.25 8.24 0.16
N ILE A 314 -9.65 8.26 -1.12
CA ILE A 314 -11.06 8.42 -1.52
C ILE A 314 -11.82 7.07 -1.48
N CYS A 315 -11.11 5.94 -1.35
CA CYS A 315 -11.70 4.61 -1.39
C CYS A 315 -12.78 4.39 -0.31
N PRO A 316 -12.62 4.81 0.96
CA PRO A 316 -13.65 4.65 1.97
C PRO A 316 -14.99 5.29 1.56
N ALA A 317 -14.95 6.51 1.02
CA ALA A 317 -16.16 7.20 0.54
C ALA A 317 -16.85 6.42 -0.60
N LYS A 318 -16.08 5.87 -1.56
CA LYS A 318 -16.63 5.03 -2.63
C LYS A 318 -17.23 3.72 -2.11
N CYS A 319 -16.67 3.18 -1.04
CA CYS A 319 -17.19 1.99 -0.37
C CYS A 319 -18.54 2.29 0.31
N ILE A 320 -18.64 3.42 1.01
CA ILE A 320 -19.90 3.89 1.59
C ILE A 320 -20.96 4.21 0.53
N ASP A 321 -20.58 4.81 -0.61
CA ASP A 321 -21.50 5.02 -1.75
C ASP A 321 -22.02 3.70 -2.32
N THR A 322 -21.20 2.65 -2.29
CA THR A 322 -21.58 1.30 -2.74
C THR A 322 -22.55 0.66 -1.74
N LEU A 323 -22.25 0.76 -0.44
CA LEU A 323 -23.16 0.37 0.64
C LEU A 323 -24.51 1.09 0.51
N ALA A 324 -24.53 2.39 0.24
CA ALA A 324 -25.76 3.16 0.06
C ALA A 324 -26.65 2.62 -1.06
N LYS A 325 -26.06 2.30 -2.22
CA LYS A 325 -26.78 1.71 -3.37
C LYS A 325 -27.34 0.35 -3.04
N ILE A 326 -26.57 -0.50 -2.36
CA ILE A 326 -27.00 -1.86 -1.99
C ILE A 326 -28.04 -1.82 -0.85
N CYS A 327 -27.91 -0.90 0.10
CA CYS A 327 -28.89 -0.63 1.15
C CYS A 327 -30.27 -0.34 0.56
N ARG A 328 -30.35 0.43 -0.53
CA ARG A 328 -31.61 0.71 -1.24
C ARG A 328 -32.27 -0.58 -1.73
N VAL A 329 -31.50 -1.50 -2.28
CA VAL A 329 -31.96 -2.80 -2.79
C VAL A 329 -32.41 -3.70 -1.63
N ILE A 330 -31.59 -3.82 -0.59
CA ILE A 330 -31.90 -4.62 0.61
C ILE A 330 -33.13 -4.08 1.34
N SER A 331 -33.27 -2.77 1.40
CA SER A 331 -34.46 -2.10 1.94
C SER A 331 -35.74 -2.51 1.20
N LEU A 332 -35.74 -2.43 -0.13
CA LEU A 332 -36.89 -2.85 -0.94
C LEU A 332 -37.17 -4.34 -0.83
N ALA A 333 -36.13 -5.17 -0.81
CA ALA A 333 -36.27 -6.62 -0.67
C ALA A 333 -36.90 -6.99 0.68
N ASN A 334 -36.46 -6.36 1.78
CA ASN A 334 -37.05 -6.59 3.10
C ASN A 334 -38.51 -6.11 3.16
N LEU A 335 -38.82 -4.94 2.61
CA LEU A 335 -40.20 -4.46 2.50
C LEU A 335 -41.06 -5.43 1.68
N HIS A 336 -40.56 -5.98 0.58
CA HIS A 336 -41.29 -6.99 -0.18
C HIS A 336 -41.64 -8.23 0.67
N MET A 337 -40.78 -8.60 1.62
CA MET A 337 -40.99 -9.77 2.48
C MET A 337 -41.91 -9.49 3.67
N CYS A 338 -41.84 -8.31 4.30
CA CYS A 338 -42.54 -8.03 5.55
C CYS A 338 -43.72 -7.04 5.42
N PHE A 339 -43.81 -6.28 4.34
CA PHE A 339 -44.82 -5.23 4.21
C PHE A 339 -46.24 -5.83 4.09
N PRO A 340 -47.24 -5.33 4.86
CA PRO A 340 -48.59 -5.87 4.85
C PRO A 340 -49.27 -5.81 3.48
N GLN A 341 -50.05 -6.84 3.18
CA GLN A 341 -50.84 -6.93 1.95
C GLN A 341 -51.90 -5.82 1.85
N SER A 342 -52.40 -5.58 0.63
CA SER A 342 -53.36 -4.50 0.33
C SER A 342 -54.65 -4.54 1.17
N ASN A 343 -55.10 -5.72 1.61
CA ASN A 343 -56.28 -5.86 2.47
C ASN A 343 -56.08 -5.27 3.87
N TYR A 344 -54.84 -5.28 4.39
CA TYR A 344 -54.48 -4.69 5.67
C TYR A 344 -54.77 -3.18 5.69
N TRP A 345 -54.37 -2.49 4.62
CA TRP A 345 -54.48 -1.03 4.46
C TRP A 345 -55.87 -0.51 4.11
N ARG A 346 -56.79 -1.40 3.72
CA ARG A 346 -58.17 -1.06 3.34
C ARG A 346 -59.21 -1.43 4.40
N LYS A 347 -58.76 -1.80 5.60
CA LYS A 347 -59.67 -2.09 6.73
C LYS A 347 -60.44 -0.82 7.09
N ASN A 348 -61.73 -0.98 7.40
CA ASN A 348 -62.56 0.09 7.94
C ASN A 348 -62.84 -0.23 9.41
N ASN A 349 -62.06 0.37 10.30
CA ASN A 349 -62.28 0.33 11.74
C ASN A 349 -62.61 1.74 12.23
N SER A 350 -63.53 1.84 13.19
CA SER A 350 -63.96 3.10 13.80
C SER A 350 -63.00 3.59 14.89
N THR A 351 -62.14 2.72 15.42
CA THR A 351 -61.16 3.04 16.46
C THR A 351 -59.82 3.37 15.83
N SER A 352 -59.21 4.49 16.26
CA SER A 352 -57.88 4.90 15.80
C SER A 352 -56.80 3.91 16.26
N PRO A 353 -55.80 3.60 15.41
CA PRO A 353 -54.74 2.66 15.76
C PRO A 353 -53.79 3.22 16.83
N VAL A 354 -53.61 2.45 17.90
CA VAL A 354 -52.82 2.84 19.09
C VAL A 354 -51.38 2.31 19.04
N ALA A 355 -51.15 1.22 18.30
CA ALA A 355 -49.86 0.56 18.20
C ALA A 355 -49.38 0.48 16.74
N ALA A 356 -48.07 0.44 16.57
CA ALA A 356 -47.44 0.25 15.28
C ALA A 356 -47.66 -1.17 14.75
N SER A 357 -47.64 -1.30 13.43
CA SER A 357 -47.65 -2.59 12.75
C SER A 357 -46.34 -3.35 13.03
N LEU A 358 -46.44 -4.66 13.28
CA LEU A 358 -45.29 -5.53 13.58
C LEU A 358 -44.17 -5.50 12.53
N TYR A 359 -44.51 -5.24 11.26
CA TYR A 359 -43.50 -5.22 10.20
C TYR A 359 -42.49 -4.09 10.34
N VAL A 360 -42.83 -2.99 11.04
CA VAL A 360 -41.95 -1.83 11.18
C VAL A 360 -40.72 -2.22 11.99
N GLU A 361 -40.93 -2.88 13.12
CA GLU A 361 -39.85 -3.40 13.97
C GLU A 361 -38.98 -4.39 13.19
N THR A 362 -39.58 -5.41 12.56
CA THR A 362 -38.84 -6.38 11.74
C THR A 362 -38.04 -5.71 10.61
N TYR A 363 -38.57 -4.65 10.00
CA TYR A 363 -37.87 -3.95 8.94
C TYR A 363 -36.64 -3.19 9.45
N PHE A 364 -36.76 -2.56 10.63
CA PHE A 364 -35.66 -1.84 11.26
C PHE A 364 -34.59 -2.78 11.83
N GLU A 365 -35.00 -3.89 12.45
CA GLU A 365 -34.11 -4.95 12.93
C GLU A 365 -33.29 -5.60 11.81
N LYS A 366 -33.84 -5.71 10.59
CA LYS A 366 -33.13 -6.34 9.47
C LYS A 366 -32.21 -5.42 8.68
N VAL A 367 -32.42 -4.10 8.75
CA VAL A 367 -31.69 -3.16 7.89
C VAL A 367 -30.92 -2.11 8.68
N LEU A 368 -31.55 -1.44 9.65
CA LEU A 368 -30.87 -0.38 10.41
C LEU A 368 -30.07 -0.94 11.58
N LEU A 369 -30.65 -1.86 12.35
CA LEU A 369 -30.02 -2.41 13.55
C LEU A 369 -28.61 -2.98 13.27
N PRO A 370 -28.38 -3.79 12.21
CA PRO A 370 -27.06 -4.32 11.93
C PRO A 370 -26.01 -3.25 11.62
N VAL A 371 -26.42 -2.06 11.17
CA VAL A 371 -25.51 -0.91 10.99
C VAL A 371 -25.19 -0.29 12.35
N LEU A 372 -26.20 -0.12 13.21
CA LEU A 372 -26.04 0.52 14.51
C LEU A 372 -25.25 -0.34 15.51
N GLU A 373 -25.21 -1.65 15.31
CA GLU A 373 -24.43 -2.59 16.12
C GLU A 373 -22.93 -2.48 15.87
N VAL A 374 -22.52 -2.03 14.68
CA VAL A 374 -21.14 -2.12 14.20
C VAL A 374 -20.43 -0.77 14.09
N ILE A 375 -21.17 0.35 14.05
CA ILE A 375 -20.60 1.70 13.95
C ILE A 375 -21.26 2.71 14.88
N GLU A 376 -20.44 3.62 15.43
CA GLU A 376 -20.89 4.83 16.12
C GLU A 376 -20.89 6.09 15.21
N ASP A 377 -20.90 5.91 13.89
CA ASP A 377 -20.89 7.00 12.91
C ASP A 377 -22.31 7.49 12.59
N HIS A 378 -22.63 8.72 13.02
CA HIS A 378 -23.94 9.32 12.81
C HIS A 378 -24.21 9.67 11.34
N GLU A 379 -23.19 9.89 10.51
CA GLU A 379 -23.37 10.27 9.09
C GLU A 379 -23.85 9.07 8.29
N THR A 380 -23.14 7.94 8.40
CA THR A 380 -23.53 6.69 7.77
C THR A 380 -24.87 6.19 8.30
N SER A 381 -25.10 6.25 9.61
CA SER A 381 -26.39 5.85 10.21
C SER A 381 -27.56 6.69 9.68
N ASN A 382 -27.39 8.02 9.54
CA ASN A 382 -28.40 8.90 8.96
C ASN A 382 -28.65 8.63 7.48
N MET A 383 -27.59 8.34 6.73
CA MET A 383 -27.68 7.99 5.32
C MET A 383 -28.53 6.72 5.15
N ILE A 384 -28.27 5.68 5.94
CA ILE A 384 -29.04 4.42 5.90
C ILE A 384 -30.50 4.65 6.28
N LEU A 385 -30.76 5.35 7.40
CA LEU A 385 -32.13 5.67 7.81
C LEU A 385 -32.90 6.42 6.72
N ARG A 386 -32.26 7.40 6.08
CA ARG A 386 -32.84 8.13 4.94
C ARG A 386 -33.19 7.18 3.79
N ILE A 387 -32.24 6.34 3.37
CA ILE A 387 -32.44 5.39 2.26
C ILE A 387 -33.58 4.41 2.58
N MET A 388 -33.67 3.92 3.82
CA MET A 388 -34.72 3.02 4.26
C MET A 388 -36.10 3.67 4.21
N CYS A 389 -36.24 4.86 4.80
CA CYS A 389 -37.51 5.58 4.80
C CYS A 389 -37.94 6.00 3.38
N GLU A 390 -37.01 6.43 2.52
CA GLU A 390 -37.29 6.69 1.11
C GLU A 390 -37.69 5.41 0.37
N ALA A 391 -37.03 4.28 0.66
CA ALA A 391 -37.42 2.98 0.11
C ALA A 391 -38.82 2.56 0.51
N TRP A 392 -39.22 2.82 1.75
CA TRP A 392 -40.55 2.55 2.27
C TRP A 392 -41.62 3.38 1.53
N LEU A 393 -41.39 4.69 1.35
CA LEU A 393 -42.28 5.54 0.56
C LEU A 393 -42.38 5.11 -0.91
N ASP A 394 -41.24 4.80 -1.52
CA ASP A 394 -41.20 4.34 -2.90
C ASP A 394 -41.86 2.98 -3.08
N TYR A 395 -41.73 2.07 -2.11
CA TYR A 395 -42.43 0.78 -2.15
C TYR A 395 -43.94 0.97 -2.17
N ILE A 396 -44.46 1.84 -1.29
CA ILE A 396 -45.89 2.19 -1.24
C ILE A 396 -46.35 2.75 -2.59
N TYR A 397 -45.58 3.66 -3.17
CA TYR A 397 -45.88 4.30 -4.45
C TYR A 397 -45.86 3.31 -5.62
N LEU A 398 -44.78 2.55 -5.77
CA LEU A 398 -44.56 1.60 -6.86
C LEU A 398 -45.60 0.47 -6.86
N HIS A 399 -45.95 -0.05 -5.69
CA HIS A 399 -46.97 -1.08 -5.53
C HIS A 399 -48.41 -0.53 -5.53
N ARG A 400 -48.59 0.79 -5.71
CA ARG A 400 -49.89 1.47 -5.79
C ARG A 400 -50.81 1.09 -4.64
N ILE A 401 -50.25 1.06 -3.43
CA ILE A 401 -51.01 0.70 -2.23
C ILE A 401 -52.11 1.74 -2.02
N LYS A 402 -53.33 1.25 -1.78
CA LYS A 402 -54.49 2.10 -1.52
C LYS A 402 -54.85 2.01 -0.05
N PHE A 403 -55.05 3.17 0.57
CA PHE A 403 -55.36 3.30 1.98
C PHE A 403 -56.83 3.66 2.18
N SER A 404 -57.48 3.06 3.16
CA SER A 404 -58.65 3.65 3.81
C SER A 404 -58.21 4.77 4.76
N GLU A 405 -59.14 5.53 5.32
CA GLU A 405 -58.83 6.50 6.38
C GLU A 405 -58.10 5.83 7.56
N TYR A 406 -58.61 4.68 8.02
CA TYR A 406 -57.95 3.88 9.05
C TYR A 406 -56.54 3.43 8.62
N GLY A 407 -56.36 2.94 7.38
CA GLY A 407 -55.06 2.53 6.88
C GLY A 407 -54.04 3.67 6.80
N ALA A 408 -54.49 4.88 6.47
CA ALA A 408 -53.65 6.07 6.47
C ALA A 408 -53.28 6.52 7.90
N GLN A 409 -54.21 6.40 8.86
CA GLN A 409 -53.90 6.60 10.29
C GLN A 409 -52.90 5.57 10.79
N GLN A 410 -53.04 4.29 10.41
CA GLN A 410 -52.11 3.22 10.79
C GLN A 410 -50.71 3.51 10.24
N LEU A 411 -50.59 3.92 8.97
CA LEU A 411 -49.30 4.27 8.39
C LEU A 411 -48.65 5.47 9.11
N LEU A 412 -49.45 6.44 9.57
CA LEU A 412 -48.94 7.57 10.35
C LEU A 412 -48.42 7.11 11.72
N THR A 413 -49.13 6.19 12.39
CA THR A 413 -48.66 5.54 13.63
C THR A 413 -47.37 4.76 13.39
N ASP A 414 -47.29 4.03 12.27
CA ASP A 414 -46.10 3.27 11.87
C ASP A 414 -44.89 4.18 11.62
N PHE A 415 -45.07 5.34 10.98
CA PHE A 415 -44.01 6.33 10.82
C PHE A 415 -43.61 6.99 12.14
N ALA A 416 -44.55 7.27 13.03
CA ALA A 416 -44.26 7.85 14.34
C ALA A 416 -43.43 6.89 15.22
N TYR A 417 -43.68 5.58 15.09
CA TYR A 417 -42.95 4.55 15.82
C TYR A 417 -41.45 4.54 15.55
N VAL A 418 -41.01 4.99 14.36
CA VAL A 418 -39.57 5.09 14.04
C VAL A 418 -38.82 5.93 15.07
N SER A 419 -39.39 7.06 15.49
CA SER A 419 -38.79 7.92 16.52
C SER A 419 -38.74 7.23 17.88
N THR A 420 -39.78 6.48 18.23
CA THR A 420 -39.83 5.68 19.46
C THR A 420 -38.74 4.61 19.44
N TRP A 421 -38.65 3.84 18.35
CA TRP A 421 -37.66 2.78 18.16
C TRP A 421 -36.22 3.32 18.30
N VAL A 422 -35.90 4.44 17.65
CA VAL A 422 -34.57 5.08 17.77
C VAL A 422 -34.31 5.57 19.20
N THR A 423 -35.34 6.05 19.91
CA THR A 423 -35.20 6.52 21.29
C THR A 423 -34.93 5.37 22.26
N GLU A 424 -35.63 4.24 22.06
CA GLU A 424 -35.55 3.05 22.90
C GLU A 424 -34.35 2.15 22.56
N CYS A 425 -33.71 2.34 21.41
CA CYS A 425 -32.51 1.63 21.01
C CYS A 425 -31.36 1.88 22.00
N SER A 426 -30.99 0.86 22.77
CA SER A 426 -30.02 0.92 23.87
C SER A 426 -28.57 0.85 23.42
N ILE A 427 -28.31 0.29 22.24
CA ILE A 427 -26.95 0.07 21.71
C ILE A 427 -26.29 1.37 21.20
N ILE A 428 -27.08 2.40 20.86
CA ILE A 428 -26.54 3.64 20.29
C ILE A 428 -26.30 4.73 21.35
N SER A 429 -25.22 5.49 21.15
CA SER A 429 -24.90 6.65 21.96
C SER A 429 -25.93 7.78 21.81
N GLN A 430 -25.99 8.68 22.81
CA GLN A 430 -26.89 9.84 22.75
C GLN A 430 -26.56 10.76 21.56
N ASN A 431 -25.31 10.79 21.11
CA ASN A 431 -24.89 11.57 19.95
C ASN A 431 -25.55 11.05 18.66
N VAL A 432 -25.42 9.75 18.38
CA VAL A 432 -26.04 9.12 17.20
C VAL A 432 -27.57 9.26 17.27
N ARG A 433 -28.17 8.97 18.42
CA ARG A 433 -29.60 9.10 18.67
C ARG A 433 -30.13 10.50 18.32
N ASN A 434 -29.46 11.55 18.81
CA ASN A 434 -29.84 12.94 18.55
C ASN A 434 -29.80 13.29 17.05
N HIS A 435 -28.86 12.72 16.30
CA HIS A 435 -28.72 12.97 14.87
C HIS A 435 -29.77 12.22 14.05
N LEU A 436 -30.05 10.96 14.39
CA LEU A 436 -31.10 10.15 13.75
C LEU A 436 -32.49 10.77 13.92
N LEU A 437 -32.83 11.21 15.13
CA LEU A 437 -34.13 11.84 15.42
C LEU A 437 -34.35 13.19 14.71
N LYS A 438 -33.27 13.85 14.29
CA LYS A 438 -33.31 15.12 13.53
C LYS A 438 -33.31 14.92 12.02
N ASN A 439 -33.28 13.67 11.54
CA ASN A 439 -33.25 13.39 10.12
C ASN A 439 -34.54 13.89 9.45
N GLU A 440 -34.39 14.70 8.39
CA GLU A 440 -35.53 15.31 7.70
C GLU A 440 -36.48 14.27 7.06
N VAL A 441 -35.99 13.04 6.82
CA VAL A 441 -36.79 11.96 6.25
C VAL A 441 -37.97 11.59 7.15
N LEU A 442 -37.81 11.68 8.48
CA LEU A 442 -38.87 11.35 9.44
C LEU A 442 -40.05 12.33 9.30
N ARG A 443 -39.73 13.63 9.20
CA ARG A 443 -40.73 14.69 8.92
C ARG A 443 -41.38 14.51 7.55
N ARG A 444 -40.63 14.04 6.54
CA ARG A 444 -41.17 13.75 5.21
C ARG A 444 -42.17 12.58 5.27
N CYS A 445 -41.83 11.48 5.93
CA CYS A 445 -42.73 10.34 6.16
C CYS A 445 -44.02 10.76 6.87
N GLU A 446 -43.91 11.54 7.96
CA GLU A 446 -45.06 12.10 8.66
C GLU A 446 -45.92 12.97 7.73
N GLY A 447 -45.28 13.84 6.95
CA GLY A 447 -45.95 14.70 5.97
C GLY A 447 -46.74 13.90 4.94
N VAL A 448 -46.18 12.81 4.40
CA VAL A 448 -46.88 11.91 3.46
C VAL A 448 -48.08 11.23 4.14
N GLY A 449 -47.91 10.71 5.36
CA GLY A 449 -49.01 10.11 6.12
C GLY A 449 -50.17 11.10 6.35
N ARG A 450 -49.86 12.35 6.70
CA ARG A 450 -50.88 13.41 6.86
C ARG A 450 -51.55 13.80 5.55
N LEU A 451 -50.84 13.76 4.42
CA LEU A 451 -51.42 14.05 3.11
C LEU A 451 -52.46 13.01 2.68
N LEU A 452 -52.25 11.73 3.01
CA LEU A 452 -53.19 10.65 2.71
C LEU A 452 -54.54 10.79 3.43
N LEU A 453 -54.57 11.49 4.57
CA LEU A 453 -55.78 11.74 5.35
C LEU A 453 -56.60 12.94 4.85
N ARG A 454 -56.11 13.68 3.85
CA ARG A 454 -56.80 14.86 3.35
C ARG A 454 -57.77 14.51 2.23
N HIS A 455 -58.87 15.26 2.18
CA HIS A 455 -59.79 15.16 1.05
C HIS A 455 -59.28 16.00 -0.14
N PRO A 456 -59.47 15.55 -1.39
CA PRO A 456 -59.15 16.36 -2.57
C PRO A 456 -59.89 17.71 -2.52
N GLY A 457 -59.15 18.82 -2.54
CA GLY A 457 -59.70 20.19 -2.53
C GLY A 457 -59.66 20.91 -1.17
N GLU A 458 -59.15 20.28 -0.12
CA GLU A 458 -59.02 20.90 1.20
C GLU A 458 -57.87 21.92 1.24
N ALA A 459 -58.16 23.18 1.61
CA ALA A 459 -57.18 24.27 1.56
C ALA A 459 -56.08 24.11 2.63
N ILE A 460 -54.81 24.28 2.22
CA ILE A 460 -53.67 24.23 3.13
C ILE A 460 -53.58 25.55 3.91
N ALA A 461 -53.97 25.54 5.19
CA ALA A 461 -53.69 26.67 6.07
C ALA A 461 -52.19 26.75 6.36
N MET A 462 -51.47 27.64 5.66
CA MET A 462 -50.09 27.98 6.02
C MET A 462 -50.09 28.79 7.32
N ARG A 463 -49.79 28.13 8.45
CA ARG A 463 -49.64 28.82 9.74
C ARG A 463 -48.37 29.68 9.68
N LYS A 464 -48.52 31.00 9.54
CA LYS A 464 -47.42 31.97 9.71
C LYS A 464 -46.89 31.85 11.14
N ARG A 465 -45.56 31.64 11.28
CA ARG A 465 -44.86 31.75 12.57
C ARG A 465 -45.12 33.15 13.16
N LEU A 466 -45.84 33.21 14.28
CA LEU A 466 -45.88 34.39 15.13
C LEU A 466 -44.56 34.48 15.89
N GLY A 467 -43.73 35.44 15.48
CA GLY A 467 -42.52 35.82 16.20
C GLY A 467 -42.39 37.33 16.14
N LYS A 468 -42.72 37.99 17.26
CA LYS A 468 -41.98 39.12 17.83
C LYS A 468 -42.60 39.47 19.19
N LEU A 469 -41.90 39.05 20.25
CA LEU A 469 -41.96 39.73 21.54
C LEU A 469 -41.49 41.18 21.31
N ASN A 470 -42.32 42.15 21.67
CA ASN A 470 -41.87 43.51 21.89
C ASN A 470 -41.22 43.57 23.27
N VAL A 471 -39.91 43.77 23.30
CA VAL A 471 -39.19 44.24 24.49
C VAL A 471 -39.10 45.75 24.35
N GLU A 472 -39.72 46.47 25.29
CA GLU A 472 -39.56 47.91 25.46
C GLU A 472 -38.11 48.22 25.85
N PHE A 473 -37.47 49.13 25.13
CA PHE A 473 -36.32 49.87 25.62
C PHE A 473 -36.62 51.37 25.49
N THR A 474 -36.89 51.99 26.63
CA THR A 474 -36.84 53.43 26.83
C THR A 474 -35.38 53.89 26.76
N CYS A 475 -35.06 54.78 25.82
CA CYS A 475 -33.82 55.56 25.87
C CYS A 475 -34.13 57.00 26.25
N THR A 476 -33.52 57.41 27.36
CA THR A 476 -33.37 58.77 27.86
C THR A 476 -32.32 59.55 27.06
N SER A 477 -32.60 60.85 26.91
CA SER A 477 -31.76 61.98 26.44
C SER A 477 -31.81 62.27 24.94
#